data_AF-A0A7J2R880-F1
#
_entry.id   AF-A0A7J2R880-F1
#
_cell.length_a   1.000
_cell.length_b   1.000
_cell.length_c   1.000
_cell.angle_alpha   90.00
_cell.angle_beta   90.00
_cell.angle_gamma   90.00
#
_symmetry.space_group_name_H-M   'P 1'
#
loop_
_entity.id
_entity.type
_entity.pdbx_description
1 polymer ?
#
loop_
_entity_poly.entity_id
_entity_poly.type
_entity_poly.pdbx_seq_one_letter_code
_entity_poly.pdbx_strand_id
1 'polypeptide(L)' 'MTDNGKKKTKPKMVNITINLPHIYDENIQKLIAMKITASRSEAIRTALRDFLHKEYNNLKLLGYFDEKI' A
#
# COMPACT_ATOMS: atom_id res chain seq x y z
N MET A 1 4.22 -34.71 -15.66
CA MET A 1 5.08 -34.25 -14.54
C MET A 1 4.32 -33.14 -13.85
N THR A 2 3.92 -33.35 -12.60
CA THR A 2 2.95 -32.55 -11.87
C THR A 2 3.54 -31.20 -11.45
N ASP A 3 2.90 -30.11 -11.87
CA ASP A 3 3.13 -28.77 -11.34
C ASP A 3 2.76 -28.79 -9.86
N ASN A 4 3.78 -28.83 -8.99
CA ASN A 4 3.62 -28.66 -7.55
C ASN A 4 3.28 -27.19 -7.29
N GLY A 5 2.00 -26.85 -7.48
CA GLY A 5 1.45 -25.53 -7.21
C GLY A 5 1.68 -25.13 -5.76
N LYS A 6 2.78 -24.38 -5.51
CA LYS A 6 3.04 -23.72 -4.23
C LYS A 6 1.85 -22.80 -3.94
N LYS A 7 0.95 -23.20 -3.04
CA LYS A 7 -0.11 -22.33 -2.51
C LYS A 7 0.56 -21.09 -1.91
N LYS A 8 0.55 -19.96 -2.64
CA LYS A 8 1.00 -18.67 -2.12
C LYS A 8 0.10 -18.32 -0.94
N THR A 9 0.62 -18.46 0.28
CA THR A 9 -0.08 -18.03 1.50
C THR A 9 -0.27 -16.52 1.43
N LYS A 10 -1.50 -16.05 1.64
CA LYS A 10 -1.79 -14.61 1.61
C LYS A 10 -0.95 -13.92 2.70
N PRO A 11 -0.24 -12.83 2.38
CA PRO A 11 0.50 -12.08 3.40
C PRO A 11 -0.47 -11.58 4.47
N LYS A 12 -0.06 -11.68 5.73
CA LYS A 12 -0.86 -11.22 6.87
C LYS A 12 -0.94 -9.69 6.86
N MET A 13 -2.08 -9.13 7.28
CA MET A 13 -2.20 -7.70 7.51
C MET A 13 -1.30 -7.30 8.69
N VAL A 14 -0.50 -6.24 8.51
CA VAL A 14 0.44 -5.75 9.52
C VAL A 14 0.02 -4.35 9.94
N ASN A 15 0.00 -4.11 11.25
CA ASN A 15 -0.20 -2.78 11.80
C ASN A 15 1.14 -2.04 11.87
N ILE A 16 1.14 -0.79 11.42
CA ILE A 16 2.30 0.09 11.47
C ILE A 16 1.92 1.39 12.18
N THR A 17 2.88 1.98 12.89
CA THR A 17 2.74 3.30 13.49
C THR A 17 3.69 4.24 12.76
N ILE A 18 3.18 5.37 12.29
CA ILE A 18 3.97 6.40 11.60
C ILE A 18 3.73 7.73 12.29
N ASN A 19 4.77 8.56 12.36
CA ASN A 19 4.63 9.95 12.75
C ASN A 19 4.34 10.78 11.50
N LEU A 20 3.22 11.50 11.47
CA LEU A 20 2.79 12.30 10.33
C LEU A 20 2.58 13.75 10.78
N PRO A 21 3.03 14.74 9.99
CA PRO A 21 2.72 16.14 10.27
C PRO A 21 1.21 16.38 10.41
N HIS A 22 0.84 17.24 11.36
CA HIS A 22 -0.55 17.46 11.75
C HIS A 22 -1.46 17.82 10.57
N ILE A 23 -0.98 18.67 9.66
CA ILE A 23 -1.72 19.11 8.46
C ILE A 23 -2.19 17.95 7.58
N TYR A 24 -1.43 16.86 7.52
CA TYR A 24 -1.83 15.70 6.71
C TYR A 24 -2.89 14.86 7.43
N ASP A 25 -2.79 14.66 8.74
CA ASP A 25 -3.83 13.96 9.50
C ASP A 25 -5.15 14.74 9.45
N GLU A 26 -5.12 16.07 9.60
CA GLU A 26 -6.31 16.91 9.44
C GLU A 26 -6.97 16.73 8.07
N ASN A 27 -6.18 16.72 7.00
CA ASN A 27 -6.73 16.55 5.66
C ASN A 27 -7.30 15.14 5.44
N ILE A 28 -6.68 14.10 6.01
CA ILE A 28 -7.26 12.74 6.01
C ILE A 28 -8.59 12.71 6.76
N GLN A 29 -8.70 13.38 7.91
CA GLN A 29 -9.95 13.48 8.66
C GLN A 29 -11.05 14.19 7.85
N LYS A 30 -10.70 15.26 7.11
CA LYS A 30 -11.64 15.93 6.18
C LYS A 30 -12.17 14.95 5.13
N LEU A 31 -11.31 14.11 4.53
CA LEU A 31 -11.74 13.10 3.55
C LEU A 31 -12.70 12.06 4.15
N ILE A 32 -12.49 11.68 5.41
CA ILE A 32 -13.40 10.78 6.14
C ILE A 32 -14.74 11.47 6.42
N ALA A 33 -14.72 12.73 6.86
CA ALA A 33 -15.94 13.52 7.10
C ALA A 33 -16.76 13.71 5.82
N MET A 34 -16.10 13.86 4.67
CA MET A 34 -16.73 13.93 3.34
C MET A 34 -17.25 12.56 2.85
N LYS A 35 -17.07 11.48 3.63
CA LYS A 35 -17.42 10.10 3.27
C LYS A 35 -16.73 9.59 2.00
N ILE A 36 -15.59 10.17 1.63
CA ILE A 36 -14.78 9.71 0.49
C ILE A 36 -14.03 8.43 0.87
N THR A 37 -13.56 8.34 2.12
CA THR A 37 -12.82 7.18 2.65
C THR A 37 -13.43 6.70 3.96
N ALA A 38 -13.48 5.39 4.18
CA ALA A 38 -14.10 4.79 5.36
C ALA A 38 -13.29 4.95 6.66
N SER A 39 -11.95 5.05 6.58
CA SER A 39 -11.07 5.19 7.76
C SER A 39 -9.71 5.75 7.37
N ARG A 40 -8.92 6.17 8.37
CA ARG A 40 -7.52 6.61 8.17
C ARG A 40 -6.68 5.55 7.49
N SER A 41 -6.73 4.31 7.98
CA SER A 41 -5.96 3.21 7.43
C SER A 41 -6.36 2.92 5.97
N GLU A 42 -7.64 3.06 5.63
CA GLU A 42 -8.08 2.87 4.25
C GLU A 42 -7.64 4.01 3.34
N ALA A 43 -7.71 5.27 3.80
CA ALA A 43 -7.21 6.41 3.06
C ALA A 43 -5.71 6.23 2.70
N ILE A 44 -4.89 5.83 3.69
CA ILE A 44 -3.47 5.57 3.48
C ILE A 44 -3.23 4.38 2.54
N ARG A 45 -3.97 3.27 2.71
CA ARG A 45 -3.83 2.09 1.84
C ARG A 45 -4.13 2.41 0.38
N THR A 46 -5.21 3.16 0.12
CA THR A 46 -5.60 3.56 -1.23
C THR A 46 -4.55 4.47 -1.85
N ALA A 47 -4.11 5.50 -1.12
CA ALA A 47 -3.07 6.41 -1.60
C ALA A 47 -1.75 5.68 -1.92
N LEU A 48 -1.31 4.75 -1.05
CA LEU A 48 -0.12 3.94 -1.30
C LEU A 48 -0.29 3.00 -2.50
N ARG A 49 -1.46 2.36 -2.64
CA ARG A 49 -1.77 1.50 -3.79
C ARG A 49 -1.67 2.29 -5.09
N ASP A 50 -2.33 3.44 -5.15
CA ASP A 50 -2.37 4.28 -6.36
C ASP A 50 -0.97 4.80 -6.70
N PHE A 51 -0.21 5.24 -5.70
CA PHE A 51 1.18 5.64 -5.87
C PHE A 51 2.04 4.50 -6.43
N LEU A 52 1.98 3.31 -5.82
CA LEU A 52 2.78 2.16 -6.26
C LEU A 52 2.40 1.68 -7.67
N HIS A 53 1.11 1.74 -8.04
CA HIS A 53 0.70 1.42 -9.40
C HIS A 53 1.21 2.43 -10.42
N LYS A 54 1.16 3.73 -10.09
CA LYS A 54 1.68 4.79 -10.95
C LYS A 54 3.19 4.68 -11.14
N GLU A 55 3.91 4.40 -10.06
CA GLU A 55 5.37 4.31 -10.04
C GLU A 55 5.91 2.92 -10.38
N TYR A 56 5.05 1.95 -10.73
CA TYR A 56 5.44 0.56 -10.93
C TYR A 56 6.56 0.38 -11.95
N ASN A 57 6.51 1.12 -13.07
CA ASN A 57 7.54 1.08 -14.10
C ASN A 57 8.89 1.60 -13.59
N ASN A 58 8.86 2.64 -12.75
CA ASN A 58 10.06 3.21 -12.13
C ASN A 58 10.65 2.23 -11.11
N LEU A 59 9.80 1.60 -10.29
CA LEU A 59 10.22 0.56 -9.34
C LEU A 59 10.84 -0.65 -10.05
N LYS A 60 10.28 -1.05 -11.20
CA LYS A 60 10.85 -2.10 -12.05
C LYS A 60 12.20 -1.70 -12.63
N LEU A 61 12.34 -0.48 -13.14
CA LEU A 61 13.63 0.03 -13.65
C LEU A 61 14.71 0.07 -12.57
N LEU A 62 14.33 0.37 -11.33
CA LEU A 62 15.22 0.40 -10.17
C LEU A 62 15.56 -1.00 -9.61
N GLY A 63 15.05 -2.08 -10.21
CA GLY A 63 15.37 -3.45 -9.81
C GLY A 63 14.75 -3.91 -8.50
N TYR A 64 13.71 -3.23 -7.98
CA TYR A 64 13.06 -3.59 -6.70
C TYR A 64 12.37 -4.97 -6.72
N PHE A 65 12.10 -5.50 -7.91
CA PHE A 65 11.45 -6.80 -8.10
C PHE A 65 12.38 -7.87 -8.63
N ASP A 66 13.65 -7.53 -8.88
CA ASP A 66 14.65 -8.52 -9.26
C ASP A 66 14.96 -9.32 -8.00
N GLU A 67 14.53 -10.60 -7.99
CA GLU A 67 14.85 -11.52 -6.90
C GLU A 67 16.36 -11.51 -6.69
N LYS A 68 16.81 -11.08 -5.51
CA LYS A 68 18.17 -11.41 -5.06
C LYS A 68 18.25 -12.93 -5.01
N ILE A 69 18.95 -13.50 -5.99
CA ILE A 69 19.50 -14.86 -5.98
C ILE A 69 20.44 -15.00 -4.79
#